data_AF-A0AAW5MK51-F1
#
_entry.id   AF-A0AAW5MK51-F1
#
_cell.length_a   1.000
_cell.length_b   1.000
_cell.length_c   1.000
_cell.angle_alpha   90.00
_cell.angle_beta   90.00
_cell.angle_gamma   90.00
#
_symmetry.space_group_name_H-M   'P 1'
#
loop_
_entity.id
_entity.type
_entity.pdbx_description
1 polymer ?
#
loop_
_entity_poly.entity_id
_entity_poly.type
_entity_poly.pdbx_seq_one_letter_code
_entity_poly.pdbx_strand_id
1 'polypeptide(L)'
;MFMLTRTACLVALVWALPGQSAMTIQPDPQNSGGYVMAAADLASAAQAKTANPMYGIWSHALATRPNTVVEAIVARAPGNPDNVKRVERVFTESDWEFLTQMAAPEYTYERFLRAVGKFPAFCGDYTDGRNADAICKKSIITAFAHFAQETGGHIAKENVSDNPLGLEEWQ
;
A
#
# COMPACT_ATOMS: atom_id res chain seq x y z
N MET A 1 -64.82 -48.99 -3.33
CA MET A 1 -65.39 -48.08 -4.35
C MET A 1 -64.67 -46.74 -4.19
N PHE A 2 -64.04 -46.21 -5.26
CA PHE A 2 -63.66 -44.80 -5.56
C PHE A 2 -63.49 -43.78 -4.38
N MET A 3 -62.40 -42.99 -4.20
CA MET A 3 -61.16 -42.70 -4.98
C MET A 3 -59.98 -42.19 -4.08
N LEU A 4 -58.81 -41.93 -4.70
CA LEU A 4 -57.73 -41.01 -4.26
C LEU A 4 -58.25 -39.53 -4.17
N THR A 5 -57.56 -38.46 -3.72
CA THR A 5 -56.14 -37.99 -3.65
C THR A 5 -56.09 -36.82 -2.62
N ARG A 6 -55.05 -36.08 -2.17
CA ARG A 6 -53.64 -35.71 -2.52
C ARG A 6 -52.78 -35.72 -1.22
N THR A 7 -51.43 -35.80 -1.16
CA THR A 7 -50.33 -34.87 -1.59
C THR A 7 -50.48 -33.39 -1.15
N ALA A 8 -49.46 -32.69 -0.63
CA ALA A 8 -48.06 -33.03 -0.27
C ALA A 8 -47.53 -32.09 0.84
N CYS A 9 -46.31 -32.32 1.36
CA CYS A 9 -45.71 -31.52 2.44
C CYS A 9 -45.39 -30.06 2.04
N LEU A 10 -45.48 -29.16 3.02
CA LEU A 10 -45.03 -27.77 2.91
C LEU A 10 -43.50 -27.70 2.77
N VAL A 11 -43.00 -27.36 1.59
CA VAL A 11 -41.64 -26.82 1.42
C VAL A 11 -41.77 -25.30 1.40
N ALA A 12 -41.56 -24.66 2.55
CA ALA A 12 -41.52 -23.21 2.64
C ALA A 12 -40.31 -22.70 1.84
N LEU A 13 -40.58 -21.97 0.76
CA LEU A 13 -39.58 -21.45 -0.15
C LEU A 13 -38.85 -20.26 0.51
N VAL A 14 -37.89 -20.57 1.39
CA VAL A 14 -37.00 -19.55 1.99
C VAL A 14 -36.07 -19.03 0.90
N TRP A 15 -36.48 -17.95 0.25
CA TRP A 15 -35.58 -17.16 -0.57
C TRP A 15 -34.48 -16.62 0.33
N ALA A 16 -33.26 -17.13 0.15
CA ALA A 16 -32.05 -16.53 0.69
C ALA A 16 -31.76 -15.22 -0.06
N LEU A 17 -32.61 -14.22 0.15
CA LEU A 17 -32.30 -12.83 -0.19
C LEU A 17 -31.00 -12.49 0.54
N PRO A 18 -29.93 -12.06 -0.16
CA PRO A 18 -28.74 -11.56 0.51
C PRO A 18 -29.14 -10.30 1.26
N GLY A 19 -29.29 -10.43 2.58
CA GLY A 19 -29.71 -9.34 3.45
C GLY A 19 -28.73 -8.19 3.32
N GLN A 20 -29.17 -7.10 2.69
CA GLN A 20 -28.50 -5.81 2.82
C GLN A 20 -28.79 -5.31 4.24
N SER A 21 -28.01 -5.80 5.21
CA SER A 21 -28.05 -5.37 6.60
C SER A 21 -27.78 -3.87 6.65
N ALA A 22 -28.85 -3.08 6.74
CA ALA A 22 -28.75 -1.65 6.96
C ALA A 22 -28.05 -1.44 8.31
N MET A 23 -26.94 -0.72 8.32
CA MET A 23 -26.15 -0.52 9.54
C MET A 23 -27.02 0.17 10.60
N THR A 24 -27.20 -0.50 11.74
CA THR A 24 -28.09 -0.06 12.80
C THR A 24 -27.39 0.98 13.66
N ILE A 25 -27.30 2.20 13.12
CA ILE A 25 -26.82 3.38 13.84
C ILE A 25 -27.85 3.71 14.93
N GLN A 26 -27.43 3.76 16.19
CA GLN A 26 -28.26 4.12 17.35
C GLN A 26 -27.63 5.30 18.10
N PRO A 27 -28.42 6.15 18.80
CA PRO A 27 -27.86 7.15 19.70
C PRO A 27 -27.00 6.51 20.78
N ASP A 28 -25.88 7.13 21.13
CA ASP A 28 -24.99 6.64 22.18
C ASP A 28 -25.59 6.93 23.58
N PRO A 29 -25.91 5.91 24.40
CA PRO A 29 -26.47 6.12 25.74
C PRO A 29 -25.47 6.69 26.75
N GLN A 30 -24.17 6.74 26.42
CA GLN A 30 -23.10 7.25 27.27
C GLN A 30 -22.58 8.63 26.81
N ASN A 31 -22.94 9.08 25.60
CA ASN A 31 -22.45 10.32 25.00
C ASN A 31 -23.57 11.12 24.32
N SER A 32 -23.97 12.24 24.90
CA SER A 32 -25.06 13.07 24.39
C SER A 32 -24.75 13.66 23.01
N GLY A 33 -25.42 13.17 21.97
CA GLY A 33 -25.18 13.53 20.57
C GLY A 33 -24.19 12.61 19.84
N GLY A 34 -23.62 11.62 20.53
CA GLY A 34 -22.90 10.52 19.93
C GLY A 34 -23.83 9.48 19.29
N TYR A 35 -23.24 8.61 18.47
CA TYR A 35 -23.92 7.45 17.88
C TYR A 35 -23.03 6.22 17.95
N VAL A 36 -23.64 5.06 18.22
CA VAL A 36 -23.00 3.74 18.22
C VAL A 36 -23.50 2.90 17.05
N MET A 37 -22.67 1.96 16.61
CA MET A 37 -22.99 0.96 15.59
C MET A 37 -22.54 -0.42 16.08
N ALA A 38 -23.27 -1.47 15.72
CA ALA A 38 -22.83 -2.83 16.01
C ALA A 38 -21.55 -3.17 15.23
N ALA A 39 -20.55 -3.74 15.90
CA ALA A 39 -19.31 -4.19 15.24
C ALA A 39 -19.57 -5.25 14.16
N ALA A 40 -20.64 -6.05 14.32
CA ALA A 40 -21.10 -7.02 13.32
C ALA A 40 -21.62 -6.33 12.04
N ASP A 41 -22.40 -5.25 12.17
CA ASP A 41 -22.90 -4.47 11.02
C ASP A 41 -21.75 -3.82 10.26
N LEU A 42 -20.77 -3.27 10.97
CA LEU A 42 -19.55 -2.70 10.37
C LEU A 42 -18.73 -3.76 9.65
N ALA A 43 -18.54 -4.96 10.25
CA ALA A 43 -17.83 -6.06 9.61
C ALA A 43 -18.57 -6.58 8.36
N SER A 44 -19.89 -6.72 8.42
CA SER A 44 -20.73 -7.15 7.30
C SER A 44 -20.73 -6.11 6.17
N ALA A 45 -20.81 -4.82 6.50
CA ALA A 45 -20.75 -3.74 5.53
C ALA A 45 -19.36 -3.65 4.87
N ALA A 46 -18.29 -3.78 5.65
CA ALA A 46 -16.93 -3.84 5.13
C ALA A 46 -16.77 -5.03 4.16
N GLN A 47 -17.12 -6.25 4.59
CA GLN A 47 -17.03 -7.46 3.76
C GLN A 47 -17.82 -7.33 2.44
N ALA A 48 -19.03 -6.77 2.50
CA ALA A 48 -19.85 -6.54 1.31
C ALA A 48 -19.26 -5.49 0.35
N LYS A 49 -18.59 -4.46 0.87
CA LYS A 49 -17.92 -3.43 0.04
C LYS A 49 -16.54 -3.88 -0.47
N THR A 50 -15.84 -4.74 0.25
CA THR A 50 -14.52 -5.28 -0.14
C THR A 50 -14.61 -6.67 -0.80
N ALA A 51 -15.78 -7.08 -1.28
CA ALA A 51 -16.01 -8.42 -1.85
C ALA A 51 -15.21 -8.70 -3.15
N ASN A 52 -14.69 -7.68 -3.82
CA ASN A 52 -13.77 -7.86 -4.96
C ASN A 52 -12.37 -8.26 -4.45
N PRO A 53 -11.78 -9.39 -4.91
CA PRO A 53 -10.44 -9.84 -4.51
C PRO A 53 -9.32 -8.80 -4.62
N MET A 54 -9.47 -7.79 -5.48
CA MET A 54 -8.54 -6.66 -5.57
C MET A 54 -8.34 -5.94 -4.23
N TYR A 55 -9.34 -5.87 -3.35
CA TYR A 55 -9.18 -5.29 -2.01
C TYR A 55 -8.23 -6.09 -1.11
N GLY A 56 -8.16 -7.41 -1.27
CA GLY A 56 -7.17 -8.25 -0.58
C GLY A 56 -5.75 -7.96 -1.09
N ILE A 57 -5.59 -7.82 -2.41
CA ILE A 57 -4.32 -7.45 -3.03
C ILE A 57 -3.87 -6.05 -2.59
N TRP A 58 -4.79 -5.07 -2.57
CA TRP A 58 -4.49 -3.68 -2.20
C TRP A 58 -4.21 -3.52 -0.71
N SER A 59 -4.98 -4.16 0.18
CA SER A 59 -4.71 -4.11 1.63
C SER A 59 -3.38 -4.78 1.99
N HIS A 60 -2.99 -5.86 1.30
CA HIS A 60 -1.64 -6.43 1.42
C HIS A 60 -0.55 -5.47 0.89
N ALA A 61 -0.79 -4.80 -0.24
CA ALA A 61 0.16 -3.83 -0.80
C ALA A 61 0.36 -2.58 0.08
N LEU A 62 -0.68 -2.16 0.80
CA LEU A 62 -0.69 -1.01 1.70
C LEU A 62 -0.35 -1.36 3.17
N ALA A 63 -0.08 -2.63 3.47
CA ALA A 63 0.35 -3.06 4.81
C ALA A 63 1.66 -2.35 5.21
N THR A 64 1.83 -2.06 6.51
CA THR A 64 3.04 -1.38 7.00
C THR A 64 3.72 -2.08 8.17
N ARG A 65 5.04 -1.88 8.31
CA ARG A 65 5.81 -2.34 9.48
C ARG A 65 5.65 -1.42 10.69
N PRO A 66 5.81 -1.94 11.93
CA PRO A 66 5.91 -1.13 13.13
C PRO A 66 7.06 -0.11 13.05
N ASN A 67 6.87 1.07 13.63
CA ASN A 67 7.88 2.13 13.56
C ASN A 67 9.23 1.73 14.18
N THR A 68 9.23 0.94 15.25
CA THR A 68 10.45 0.41 15.89
C THR A 68 11.30 -0.45 14.96
N VAL A 69 10.71 -1.11 13.96
CA VAL A 69 11.44 -1.87 12.92
C VAL A 69 11.98 -0.92 11.84
N VAL A 70 11.29 0.18 11.57
CA VAL A 70 11.66 1.16 10.54
C VAL A 70 12.76 2.10 11.03
N GLU A 71 12.65 2.60 12.25
CA GLU A 71 13.62 3.49 12.88
C GLU A 71 14.99 2.80 13.04
N ALA A 72 14.99 1.48 13.27
CA ALA A 72 16.20 0.65 13.35
C ALA A 72 16.90 0.36 12.00
N ILE A 73 16.30 0.72 10.86
CA ILE A 73 16.98 0.59 9.55
C ILE A 73 18.09 1.63 9.44
N VAL A 74 19.27 1.16 9.07
CA VAL A 74 20.43 1.96 8.64
C VAL A 74 21.08 1.27 7.42
N ALA A 75 21.86 2.00 6.64
CA ALA A 75 22.43 1.46 5.39
C ALA A 75 23.35 0.25 5.63
N ARG A 76 23.20 -0.78 4.78
CA ARG A 76 23.94 -2.06 4.75
C ARG A 76 23.85 -2.91 6.03
N ALA A 77 22.88 -2.65 6.92
CA ALA A 77 22.75 -3.42 8.15
C ALA A 77 22.26 -4.86 7.91
N PRO A 78 22.89 -5.89 8.51
CA PRO A 78 22.47 -7.29 8.32
C PRO A 78 21.07 -7.59 8.88
N GLY A 79 20.59 -6.76 9.81
CA GLY A 79 19.23 -6.80 10.35
C GLY A 79 18.14 -6.18 9.46
N ASN A 80 18.49 -5.54 8.33
CA ASN A 80 17.51 -4.88 7.47
C ASN A 80 16.42 -5.86 6.95
N PRO A 81 15.16 -5.43 6.79
CA PRO A 81 14.12 -6.25 6.17
C PRO A 81 14.46 -6.62 4.71
N ASP A 82 13.96 -7.75 4.22
CA ASP A 82 14.42 -8.31 2.94
C ASP A 82 14.10 -7.46 1.71
N ASN A 83 13.03 -6.65 1.76
CA ASN A 83 12.74 -5.67 0.71
C ASN A 83 13.69 -4.46 0.74
N VAL A 84 14.21 -4.08 1.92
CA VAL A 84 15.25 -3.05 2.07
C VAL A 84 16.58 -3.61 1.53
N LYS A 85 16.95 -4.83 1.95
CA LYS A 85 18.10 -5.58 1.39
C LYS A 85 18.02 -5.79 -0.11
N ARG A 86 16.82 -5.76 -0.71
CA ARG A 86 16.62 -5.82 -2.17
C ARG A 86 16.93 -4.47 -2.83
N VAL A 87 16.42 -3.37 -2.27
CA VAL A 87 16.78 -2.03 -2.72
C VAL A 87 18.30 -1.84 -2.69
N GLU A 88 18.95 -2.20 -1.57
CA GLU A 88 20.40 -2.11 -1.38
C GLU A 88 21.24 -2.92 -2.41
N ARG A 89 20.64 -3.88 -3.13
CA ARG A 89 21.29 -4.60 -4.26
C ARG A 89 21.04 -3.95 -5.62
N VAL A 90 19.86 -3.38 -5.86
CA VAL A 90 19.43 -2.97 -7.21
C VAL A 90 19.50 -1.47 -7.46
N PHE A 91 19.59 -0.70 -6.37
CA PHE A 91 19.69 0.75 -6.30
C PHE A 91 20.53 1.14 -5.08
N THR A 92 21.82 1.38 -5.36
CA THR A 92 22.86 1.61 -4.37
C THR A 92 22.85 3.04 -3.82
N GLU A 93 23.60 3.26 -2.76
CA GLU A 93 23.89 4.59 -2.21
C GLU A 93 24.52 5.52 -3.27
N SER A 94 25.38 4.99 -4.14
CA SER A 94 25.94 5.72 -5.28
C SER A 94 24.93 6.01 -6.41
N ASP A 95 23.90 5.16 -6.60
CA ASP A 95 22.79 5.50 -7.50
C ASP A 95 21.94 6.64 -6.91
N TRP A 96 21.75 6.66 -5.58
CA TRP A 96 21.11 7.77 -4.88
C TRP A 96 21.91 9.07 -4.99
N GLU A 97 23.21 9.05 -4.68
CA GLU A 97 24.13 10.20 -4.79
C GLU A 97 24.22 10.76 -6.21
N PHE A 98 23.99 9.95 -7.25
CA PHE A 98 23.91 10.41 -8.63
C PHE A 98 22.55 11.07 -8.96
N LEU A 99 21.44 10.49 -8.50
CA LEU A 99 20.09 11.00 -8.81
C LEU A 99 19.62 12.19 -7.96
N THR A 100 20.29 12.55 -6.86
CA THR A 100 19.74 13.48 -5.85
C THR A 100 20.64 14.68 -5.54
N GLN A 101 21.49 15.09 -6.49
CA GLN A 101 22.52 16.11 -6.25
C GLN A 101 21.99 17.53 -5.98
N MET A 102 20.76 17.86 -6.41
CA MET A 102 20.07 19.11 -6.04
C MET A 102 18.98 18.91 -4.97
N ALA A 103 18.84 17.70 -4.40
CA ALA A 103 17.83 17.44 -3.38
C ALA A 103 18.17 18.14 -2.05
N ALA A 104 17.15 18.59 -1.32
CA ALA A 104 17.31 19.13 0.02
C ALA A 104 17.96 18.10 0.99
N PRO A 105 18.78 18.53 1.97
CA PRO A 105 19.54 17.61 2.84
C PRO A 105 18.65 16.71 3.73
N GLU A 106 17.36 17.00 3.82
CA GLU A 106 16.35 16.14 4.43
C GLU A 106 16.12 14.83 3.63
N TYR A 107 16.46 14.78 2.35
CA TYR A 107 16.40 13.58 1.52
C TYR A 107 17.74 12.84 1.60
N THR A 108 17.75 11.71 2.31
CA THR A 108 18.94 10.85 2.46
C THR A 108 18.63 9.41 2.10
N TYR A 109 19.63 8.68 1.62
CA TYR A 109 19.51 7.27 1.28
C TYR A 109 18.94 6.44 2.44
N GLU A 110 19.36 6.70 3.68
CA GLU A 110 18.79 6.06 4.88
C GLU A 110 17.29 6.36 5.06
N ARG A 111 16.84 7.61 4.86
CA ARG A 111 15.41 7.95 4.93
C ARG A 111 14.60 7.28 3.82
N PHE A 112 15.17 7.11 2.63
CA PHE A 112 14.58 6.32 1.55
C PHE A 112 14.50 4.82 1.90
N LEU A 113 15.56 4.22 2.44
CA LEU A 113 15.55 2.84 2.95
C LEU A 113 14.51 2.65 4.07
N ARG A 114 14.30 3.65 4.94
CA ARG A 114 13.23 3.66 5.94
C ARG A 114 11.83 3.71 5.30
N ALA A 115 11.62 4.55 4.28
CA ALA A 115 10.36 4.61 3.55
C ALA A 115 10.03 3.27 2.86
N VAL A 116 11.01 2.65 2.19
CA VAL A 116 10.91 1.28 1.64
C VAL A 116 10.61 0.26 2.76
N GLY A 117 11.31 0.36 3.89
CA GLY A 117 11.14 -0.51 5.04
C GLY A 117 9.75 -0.40 5.68
N LYS A 118 9.08 0.74 5.56
CA LYS A 118 7.71 0.94 6.06
C LYS A 118 6.69 0.10 5.28
N PHE A 119 6.87 -0.14 3.97
CA PHE A 119 5.91 -0.83 3.10
C PHE A 119 6.48 -2.17 2.55
N PRO A 120 6.23 -3.34 3.17
CA PRO A 120 6.85 -4.61 2.80
C PRO A 120 6.65 -5.06 1.35
N ALA A 121 5.54 -4.66 0.72
CA ALA A 121 5.20 -5.05 -0.65
C ALA A 121 6.03 -4.31 -1.71
N PHE A 122 6.51 -3.09 -1.41
CA PHE A 122 7.44 -2.38 -2.29
C PHE A 122 8.79 -3.09 -2.23
N CYS A 123 9.27 -3.60 -3.37
CA CYS A 123 10.43 -4.51 -3.44
C CYS A 123 10.28 -5.82 -2.63
N GLY A 124 9.04 -6.27 -2.36
CA GLY A 124 8.77 -7.55 -1.71
C GLY A 124 9.11 -8.78 -2.58
N ASP A 125 8.96 -9.97 -2.00
CA ASP A 125 9.12 -11.25 -2.69
C ASP A 125 7.86 -11.71 -3.44
N TYR A 126 8.04 -12.63 -4.39
CA TYR A 126 6.97 -13.24 -5.16
C TYR A 126 7.11 -14.77 -5.17
N THR A 127 6.04 -15.48 -4.81
CA THR A 127 6.01 -16.95 -4.74
C THR A 127 5.65 -17.61 -6.09
N ASP A 128 5.50 -16.82 -7.16
CA ASP A 128 5.07 -17.24 -8.50
C ASP A 128 6.20 -17.26 -9.55
N GLY A 129 7.46 -17.18 -9.10
CA GLY A 129 8.65 -17.25 -9.95
C GLY A 129 9.03 -15.93 -10.64
N ARG A 130 8.31 -14.82 -10.39
CA ARG A 130 8.71 -13.50 -10.89
C ARG A 130 10.06 -13.04 -10.32
N ASN A 131 10.90 -12.45 -11.17
CA ASN A 131 12.16 -11.84 -10.76
C ASN A 131 11.91 -10.55 -9.94
N ALA A 132 11.89 -10.70 -8.62
CA ALA A 132 11.64 -9.61 -7.68
C ALA A 132 12.68 -8.48 -7.73
N ASP A 133 13.96 -8.78 -8.03
CA ASP A 133 15.02 -7.77 -8.13
C ASP A 133 14.83 -6.88 -9.38
N ALA A 134 14.48 -7.50 -10.52
CA ALA A 134 14.14 -6.75 -11.74
C ALA A 134 12.86 -5.91 -11.60
N ILE A 135 11.84 -6.44 -10.91
CA ILE A 135 10.61 -5.69 -10.62
C ILE A 135 10.89 -4.54 -9.65
N CYS A 136 11.65 -4.77 -8.59
CA CYS A 136 12.08 -3.74 -7.64
C CYS A 136 12.83 -2.61 -8.35
N LYS A 137 13.82 -2.93 -9.20
CA LYS A 137 14.54 -1.91 -9.98
C LYS A 137 13.59 -1.09 -10.87
N LYS A 138 12.63 -1.74 -11.53
CA LYS A 138 11.60 -1.04 -12.32
C LYS A 138 10.72 -0.12 -11.45
N SER A 139 10.26 -0.60 -10.29
CA SER A 139 9.47 0.20 -9.34
C SER A 139 10.20 1.43 -8.83
N ILE A 140 11.50 1.32 -8.54
CA ILE A 140 12.34 2.46 -8.12
C ILE A 140 12.50 3.46 -9.28
N ILE A 141 12.84 3.00 -10.49
CA ILE A 141 12.99 3.88 -11.66
C ILE A 141 11.69 4.63 -11.97
N THR A 142 10.53 3.94 -11.92
CA THR A 142 9.22 4.61 -12.08
C THR A 142 8.95 5.60 -10.95
N ALA A 143 9.29 5.29 -9.70
CA ALA A 143 9.12 6.23 -8.59
C ALA A 143 9.98 7.49 -8.76
N PHE A 144 11.27 7.35 -9.06
CA PHE A 144 12.17 8.48 -9.29
C PHE A 144 11.77 9.33 -10.51
N ALA A 145 11.27 8.73 -11.59
CA ALA A 145 10.76 9.48 -12.74
C ALA A 145 9.56 10.38 -12.36
N HIS A 146 8.68 9.91 -11.47
CA HIS A 146 7.61 10.76 -10.94
C HIS A 146 8.13 11.78 -9.90
N PHE A 147 9.08 11.42 -9.04
CA PHE A 147 9.67 12.38 -8.09
C PHE A 147 10.38 13.54 -8.80
N ALA A 148 11.12 13.26 -9.88
CA ALA A 148 11.71 14.31 -10.72
C ALA A 148 10.65 15.19 -11.39
N GLN A 149 9.53 14.62 -11.84
CA GLN A 149 8.44 15.37 -12.49
C GLN A 149 7.57 16.19 -11.52
N GLU A 150 7.48 15.81 -10.25
CA GLU A 150 6.70 16.54 -9.22
C GLU A 150 7.58 17.49 -8.37
N THR A 151 8.88 17.21 -8.22
CA THR A 151 9.77 17.89 -7.25
C THR A 151 11.22 18.08 -7.72
N GLY A 152 11.57 17.73 -8.97
CA GLY A 152 12.88 18.02 -9.55
C GLY A 152 13.10 19.51 -9.76
N GLY A 153 14.35 19.94 -9.95
CA GLY A 153 14.66 21.37 -10.05
C GLY A 153 14.07 22.03 -11.31
N HIS A 154 14.08 21.31 -12.45
CA HIS A 154 13.76 21.85 -13.78
C HIS A 154 14.57 23.11 -14.13
N ILE A 155 15.83 23.17 -13.65
CA ILE A 155 16.73 24.30 -13.82
C ILE A 155 17.64 24.05 -15.03
N ALA A 156 17.53 24.92 -16.04
CA ALA A 156 18.40 24.91 -17.22
C ALA A 156 19.89 25.00 -16.84
N LYS A 157 20.75 24.26 -17.55
CA LYS A 157 22.19 24.13 -17.28
C LYS A 157 22.96 25.46 -17.30
N GLU A 158 22.43 26.42 -18.05
CA GLU A 158 23.00 27.76 -18.21
C GLU A 158 22.73 28.65 -16.98
N ASN A 159 21.78 28.28 -16.11
CA ASN A 159 21.52 28.98 -14.85
C ASN A 159 22.47 28.52 -13.74
N VAL A 160 23.73 28.95 -13.85
CA VAL A 160 24.81 28.65 -12.90
C VAL A 160 24.63 29.27 -11.50
N SER A 161 23.58 30.07 -11.27
CA SER A 161 23.19 30.51 -9.92
C SER A 161 22.57 29.35 -9.15
N ASP A 162 21.58 28.70 -9.76
CA ASP A 162 20.69 27.78 -9.08
C ASP A 162 21.01 26.31 -9.43
N ASN A 163 21.68 26.07 -10.57
CA ASN A 163 22.31 24.81 -10.96
C ASN A 163 23.84 25.01 -11.13
N PRO A 164 24.60 25.23 -10.05
CA PRO A 164 26.04 25.53 -10.10
C PRO A 164 26.91 24.34 -10.53
N LEU A 165 26.32 23.14 -10.69
CA LEU A 165 27.01 21.94 -11.16
C LEU A 165 26.71 21.61 -12.64
N GLY A 166 25.79 22.33 -13.30
CA GLY A 166 25.43 22.12 -14.71
C GLY A 166 24.72 20.78 -14.98
N LEU A 167 23.95 20.29 -14.00
CA LEU A 167 23.26 18.99 -14.04
C LEU A 167 22.15 18.93 -15.09
N GLU A 168 21.69 17.71 -15.39
CA GLU A 168 20.49 17.53 -16.21
C GLU A 168 19.23 18.06 -15.51
N GLU A 169 18.26 18.53 -16.30
CA GLU A 169 17.00 19.15 -15.85
C GLU A 169 16.13 18.25 -14.93
N TRP A 170 16.39 16.94 -14.95
CA TRP A 170 15.66 15.90 -14.20
C TRP A 170 16.33 15.46 -12.89
N GLN A 171 17.44 16.10 -12.49
CA GLN A 171 18.17 15.86 -11.22
C GLN A 171 17.79 16.87 -10.10
#